data_AF-A0A929I3D0-F1
#
_entry.id   AF-A0A929I3D0-F1
#
_cell.length_a   1.000
_cell.length_b   1.000
_cell.length_c   1.000
_cell.angle_alpha   90.00
_cell.angle_beta   90.00
_cell.angle_gamma   90.00
#
_symmetry.space_group_name_H-M   'P 1'
#
loop_
_entity.id
_entity.type
_entity.pdbx_description
1 polymer ?
#
loop_
_entity_poly.entity_id
_entity_poly.type
_entity_poly.pdbx_seq_one_letter_code
_entity_poly.pdbx_strand_id
1 'polypeptide(L)'
;MFYRVLSRAVEGLIVLAATTLVTIVTTEVVLRYGFKHSLIFTEELSRYLMVWIVFLGSALAVRDGAHIHINFLIKRFNQRTQKWLRLSAHALTLVFLVFVAIEGIKILPQQLYQMCITINLSLFYFYLAIPVGSILMIIFLLPTFNDILKEKNSAAATDEGEKTVC
;
A
#
# COMPACT_ATOMS: atom_id res chain seq x y z
N MET A 1 -14.51 8.53 -11.28
CA MET A 1 -15.45 8.39 -10.14
C MET A 1 -15.15 7.15 -9.30
N PHE A 2 -15.05 5.96 -9.92
CA PHE A 2 -14.73 4.68 -9.27
C PHE A 2 -13.52 4.72 -8.30
N TYR A 3 -12.35 5.20 -8.74
CA TYR A 3 -11.15 5.30 -7.90
C TYR A 3 -11.31 6.16 -6.64
N ARG A 4 -12.17 7.20 -6.70
CA ARG A 4 -12.45 8.05 -5.53
C ARG A 4 -13.33 7.33 -4.52
N VAL A 5 -14.29 6.53 -4.98
CA VAL A 5 -15.14 5.70 -4.10
C VAL A 5 -14.31 4.60 -3.45
N LEU A 6 -13.49 3.89 -4.24
CA LEU A 6 -12.60 2.85 -3.75
C LEU A 6 -11.66 3.38 -2.66
N SER A 7 -10.99 4.50 -2.92
CA SER A 7 -10.07 5.06 -1.93
C SER A 7 -10.77 5.54 -0.66
N ARG A 8 -11.96 6.14 -0.74
CA ARG A 8 -12.75 6.49 0.45
C ARG A 8 -13.18 5.28 1.26
N ALA A 9 -13.55 4.18 0.60
CA ALA A 9 -13.90 2.94 1.30
C ALA A 9 -12.69 2.37 2.05
N VAL A 10 -11.51 2.37 1.42
CA VAL A 10 -10.25 1.91 2.02
C VAL A 10 -9.84 2.81 3.18
N GLU A 11 -9.96 4.13 3.04
CA GLU A 11 -9.71 5.09 4.10
C GLU A 11 -10.64 4.87 5.31
N GLY A 12 -11.94 4.67 5.07
CA GLY A 12 -12.89 4.33 6.13
C GLY A 12 -12.54 3.02 6.85
N LEU A 13 -12.11 1.99 6.11
CA LEU A 13 -11.67 0.72 6.70
C LEU A 13 -10.42 0.89 7.56
N ILE A 14 -9.45 1.70 7.12
CA ILE A 14 -8.24 2.01 7.89
C ILE A 14 -8.61 2.76 9.17
N VAL A 15 -9.47 3.78 9.09
CA VAL A 15 -9.89 4.56 10.27
C VAL A 15 -10.61 3.65 11.27
N LEU A 16 -11.50 2.77 10.81
CA LEU A 16 -12.18 1.78 11.65
C LEU A 16 -11.16 0.84 12.33
N ALA A 17 -10.25 0.27 11.56
CA ALA A 17 -9.24 -0.67 12.06
C ALA A 17 -8.28 0.00 13.05
N ALA A 18 -7.84 1.23 12.76
CA ALA A 18 -6.94 2.00 13.61
C ALA A 18 -7.62 2.42 14.92
N THR A 19 -8.87 2.87 14.86
CA THR A 19 -9.65 3.21 16.06
C THR A 19 -9.86 1.96 16.93
N THR A 20 -10.16 0.83 16.31
CA THR A 20 -10.30 -0.46 16.99
C THR A 20 -8.98 -0.87 17.65
N LEU A 21 -7.85 -0.73 16.95
CA LEU A 21 -6.52 -1.03 17.50
C LEU A 21 -6.21 -0.16 18.72
N VAL A 22 -6.41 1.16 18.61
CA VAL A 22 -6.13 2.11 19.70
C VAL A 22 -7.00 1.81 20.91
N THR A 23 -8.29 1.54 20.73
CA THR A 23 -9.21 1.23 21.84
C THR A 23 -8.84 -0.07 22.54
N ILE A 24 -8.50 -1.13 21.79
CA ILE A 24 -8.07 -2.42 22.36
C ILE A 24 -6.78 -2.26 23.16
N VAL A 25 -5.75 -1.66 22.58
CA VAL A 25 -4.44 -1.50 23.23
C VAL A 25 -4.55 -0.60 24.46
N THR A 26 -5.34 0.48 24.37
CA THR A 26 -5.59 1.35 25.53
C THR A 26 -6.31 0.60 26.64
N THR A 27 -7.32 -0.21 26.31
CA THR A 27 -8.04 -1.04 27.29
C THR A 27 -7.12 -2.06 27.94
N GLU A 28 -6.24 -2.71 27.18
CA GLU A 28 -5.25 -3.65 27.70
C GLU A 28 -4.30 -2.98 28.69
N VAL A 29 -3.76 -1.81 28.34
CA VAL A 29 -2.87 -1.02 29.22
C VAL A 29 -3.61 -0.67 30.53
N VAL A 30 -4.84 -0.19 30.45
CA VAL A 30 -5.65 0.13 31.65
C VAL A 30 -5.92 -1.10 32.51
N LEU A 31 -6.25 -2.24 31.91
CA LEU A 31 -6.47 -3.50 32.64
C LEU A 31 -5.19 -4.02 33.30
N ARG A 32 -4.08 -3.97 32.57
CA ARG A 32 -2.78 -4.48 33.06
C ARG A 32 -2.27 -3.67 34.24
N TYR A 33 -2.33 -2.33 34.16
CA TYR A 33 -1.80 -1.48 35.22
C TYR A 33 -2.83 -1.16 36.31
N GLY A 34 -4.11 -1.04 35.98
CA GLY A 34 -5.18 -0.72 36.93
C GLY A 34 -5.72 -1.94 37.68
N PHE A 35 -5.96 -3.05 36.97
CA PHE A 35 -6.62 -4.25 37.51
C PHE A 35 -5.67 -5.44 37.69
N LYS A 36 -4.38 -5.29 37.33
CA LYS A 36 -3.37 -6.38 37.34
C LYS A 36 -3.78 -7.61 36.52
N HIS A 37 -4.67 -7.44 35.54
CA HIS A 37 -5.13 -8.49 34.64
C HIS A 37 -4.65 -8.20 33.22
N SER A 38 -4.17 -9.22 32.51
CA SER A 38 -3.76 -9.11 31.10
C SER A 38 -4.65 -9.96 30.21
N LEU A 39 -5.07 -9.40 29.08
CA LEU A 39 -5.84 -10.11 28.07
C LEU A 39 -4.88 -10.60 26.98
N ILE A 40 -4.57 -11.90 26.93
CA ILE A 40 -3.55 -12.42 26.00
C ILE A 40 -3.98 -12.26 24.53
N PHE A 41 -5.29 -12.30 24.25
CA PHE A 41 -5.82 -12.16 22.89
C PHE A 41 -5.62 -10.78 22.27
N THR A 42 -5.41 -9.72 23.07
CA THR A 42 -5.25 -8.35 22.54
C THR A 42 -3.90 -8.17 21.87
N GLU A 43 -2.85 -8.87 22.33
CA GLU A 43 -1.53 -8.88 21.69
C GLU A 43 -1.58 -9.54 20.29
N GLU A 44 -2.34 -10.62 20.12
CA GLU A 44 -2.56 -11.23 18.81
C GLU A 44 -3.39 -10.32 17.89
N LEU A 45 -4.54 -9.83 18.38
CA LEU A 45 -5.46 -9.02 17.59
C LEU A 45 -4.86 -7.69 17.13
N SER A 46 -4.09 -7.02 17.99
CA SER A 46 -3.42 -5.76 17.65
C SER A 46 -2.40 -5.95 16.53
N ARG A 47 -1.61 -7.03 16.57
CA ARG A 47 -0.67 -7.40 15.50
C ARG A 47 -1.39 -7.61 14.17
N TYR A 48 -2.53 -8.30 14.20
CA TYR A 48 -3.31 -8.57 13.00
C TYR A 48 -3.95 -7.33 12.40
N LEU A 49 -4.54 -6.46 13.22
CA LEU A 49 -5.07 -5.17 12.77
C LEU A 49 -3.95 -4.27 12.20
N MET A 50 -2.78 -4.27 12.82
CA MET A 50 -1.62 -3.50 12.34
C MET A 50 -1.21 -3.94 10.94
N VAL A 51 -1.16 -5.24 10.64
CA VAL A 51 -0.84 -5.75 9.29
C VAL A 51 -1.83 -5.21 8.26
N TRP A 52 -3.14 -5.30 8.54
CA TRP A 52 -4.17 -4.76 7.67
C TRP A 52 -4.02 -3.25 7.44
N ILE A 53 -3.79 -2.48 8.50
CA ILE A 53 -3.58 -1.03 8.42
C ILE A 53 -2.36 -0.69 7.57
N VAL A 54 -1.24 -1.41 7.75
CA VAL A 54 0.00 -1.16 6.99
C VAL A 54 -0.20 -1.41 5.50
N PHE A 55 -0.84 -2.52 5.13
CA PHE A 55 -1.06 -2.86 3.72
C PHE A 55 -2.08 -1.94 3.04
N LEU A 56 -3.21 -1.66 3.69
CA LEU A 56 -4.22 -0.73 3.17
C LEU A 56 -3.69 0.71 3.14
N GLY A 57 -2.98 1.14 4.18
CA GLY A 57 -2.38 2.46 4.28
C GLY A 57 -1.28 2.67 3.24
N SER A 58 -0.46 1.65 2.98
CA SER A 58 0.54 1.69 1.91
C SER A 58 -0.11 1.83 0.53
N ALA A 59 -1.28 1.22 0.29
CA ALA A 59 -2.03 1.41 -0.94
C ALA A 59 -2.49 2.87 -1.14
N LEU A 60 -2.97 3.53 -0.08
CA LEU A 60 -3.29 4.96 -0.13
C LEU A 60 -2.03 5.84 -0.28
N ALA A 61 -0.91 5.47 0.35
CA ALA A 61 0.35 6.19 0.20
C ALA A 61 0.88 6.14 -1.23
N VAL A 62 0.72 5.02 -1.93
CA VAL A 62 1.05 4.89 -3.37
C VAL A 62 0.17 5.81 -4.21
N ARG A 63 -1.13 5.92 -3.91
CA ARG A 63 -2.05 6.87 -4.57
C ARG A 63 -1.58 8.32 -4.40
N ASP A 64 -1.18 8.70 -3.19
CA ASP A 64 -0.75 10.07 -2.87
C ASP A 64 0.68 10.38 -3.38
N GLY A 65 1.27 9.44 -4.12
CA GLY A 65 2.52 9.65 -4.84
C GLY A 65 3.75 9.58 -3.95
N ALA A 66 3.71 8.90 -2.80
CA ALA A 66 4.81 8.81 -1.83
C ALA A 66 6.16 8.26 -2.36
N HIS A 67 6.26 7.91 -3.64
CA HIS A 67 7.53 7.95 -4.40
C HIS A 67 8.24 9.33 -4.39
N ILE A 68 7.64 10.35 -3.75
CA ILE A 68 8.13 11.70 -3.41
C ILE A 68 9.64 11.80 -3.11
N HIS A 69 10.30 10.77 -2.56
CA HIS A 69 11.69 10.87 -2.14
C HIS A 69 12.74 10.76 -3.26
N ILE A 70 12.43 10.16 -4.41
CA ILE A 70 13.42 10.06 -5.50
C ILE A 70 13.54 11.42 -6.23
N ASN A 71 12.54 12.29 -6.13
CA ASN A 71 12.52 13.57 -6.86
C ASN A 71 13.68 14.49 -6.50
N PHE A 72 14.22 14.46 -5.28
CA PHE A 72 15.36 15.30 -4.90
C PHE A 72 16.63 14.92 -5.66
N LEU A 73 16.94 13.61 -5.74
CA LEU A 73 18.12 13.12 -6.43
C LEU A 73 17.95 13.21 -7.96
N ILE A 74 16.73 13.00 -8.46
CA ILE A 74 16.43 13.05 -9.89
C ILE A 74 16.49 14.49 -10.45
N LYS A 75 16.17 15.51 -9.65
CA LYS A 75 16.21 16.93 -10.07
C LYS A 75 17.60 17.41 -10.49
N ARG A 76 18.68 16.67 -10.18
CA ARG A 76 20.05 17.02 -10.58
C ARG A 76 20.40 16.55 -12.00
N PHE A 77 19.55 15.74 -12.64
CA PHE A 77 19.77 15.20 -13.98
C PHE A 77 18.92 15.92 -15.04
N ASN A 78 19.31 15.75 -16.30
CA ASN A 78 18.58 16.31 -17.45
C ASN A 78 17.16 15.71 -17.55
N GLN A 79 16.21 16.45 -18.13
CA GLN A 79 14.78 16.08 -18.13
C GLN A 79 14.50 14.70 -18.74
N ARG A 80 15.29 14.28 -19.75
CA ARG A 80 15.17 12.94 -20.37
C ARG A 80 15.55 11.81 -19.39
N THR A 81 16.65 11.96 -18.67
CA THR A 81 17.12 10.98 -17.68
C THR A 81 16.16 10.92 -16.48
N GLN A 82 15.63 12.07 -16.07
CA GLN A 82 14.62 12.13 -15.01
C GLN A 82 13.37 11.30 -15.33
N LYS A 83 12.87 11.38 -16.56
CA LYS A 83 11.72 10.59 -17.01
C LYS A 83 12.02 9.10 -17.04
N TRP A 84 13.15 8.69 -17.62
CA TRP A 84 13.56 7.29 -17.67
C TRP A 84 13.71 6.68 -16.27
N LEU A 85 14.32 7.40 -15.35
CA LEU A 85 14.54 6.94 -13.98
C LEU A 85 13.22 6.80 -13.20
N ARG A 86 12.25 7.69 -13.43
CA ARG A 86 10.90 7.56 -12.87
C ARG A 86 10.17 6.35 -13.43
N LEU A 87 10.25 6.14 -14.75
CA LEU A 87 9.60 5.03 -15.43
C LEU A 87 10.17 3.69 -14.97
N SER A 88 11.50 3.58 -14.88
CA SER A 88 12.16 2.36 -14.38
C SER A 88 11.82 2.07 -12.92
N ALA A 89 11.74 3.10 -12.07
CA ALA A 89 11.36 2.94 -10.67
C ALA A 89 9.90 2.45 -10.52
N HIS A 90 8.97 2.98 -11.32
CA HIS A 90 7.58 2.52 -11.31
C HIS A 90 7.46 1.10 -11.87
N ALA A 91 8.18 0.77 -12.95
CA ALA A 91 8.20 -0.57 -13.51
C ALA A 91 8.76 -1.60 -12.50
N LEU A 92 9.86 -1.26 -11.81
CA LEU A 92 10.43 -2.11 -10.77
C LEU A 92 9.47 -2.31 -9.61
N THR A 93 8.79 -1.24 -9.19
CA THR A 93 7.76 -1.29 -8.14
C THR A 93 6.59 -2.18 -8.55
N LEU A 94 6.13 -2.08 -9.80
CA LEU A 94 5.07 -2.93 -10.34
C LEU A 94 5.48 -4.41 -10.32
N VAL A 95 6.70 -4.74 -10.79
CA VAL A 95 7.22 -6.11 -10.78
C VAL A 95 7.30 -6.65 -9.35
N PHE A 96 7.80 -5.84 -8.41
CA PHE A 96 7.88 -6.21 -7.01
C PHE A 96 6.49 -6.48 -6.41
N LEU A 97 5.51 -5.61 -6.65
CA LEU A 97 4.14 -5.79 -6.16
C LEU A 97 3.46 -7.03 -6.75
N VAL A 98 3.68 -7.33 -8.03
CA VAL A 98 3.17 -8.57 -8.65
C VAL A 98 3.79 -9.80 -8.01
N PHE A 99 5.10 -9.79 -7.77
CA PHE A 99 5.79 -10.87 -7.08
C PHE A 99 5.22 -11.09 -5.67
N VAL A 100 5.08 -10.02 -4.88
CA VAL A 100 4.49 -10.09 -3.53
C VAL A 100 3.05 -10.59 -3.57
N ALA A 101 2.24 -10.18 -4.55
CA ALA A 101 0.87 -10.65 -4.70
C ALA A 101 0.81 -12.16 -4.99
N ILE A 102 1.67 -12.67 -5.87
CA ILE A 102 1.71 -14.09 -6.23
C ILE A 102 2.16 -14.94 -5.04
N GLU A 103 3.28 -14.58 -4.42
CA GLU A 103 3.79 -15.31 -3.23
C GLU A 103 2.81 -15.22 -2.06
N GLY A 104 2.16 -14.06 -1.89
CA GLY A 104 1.11 -13.84 -0.91
C GLY A 104 -0.12 -14.72 -1.13
N ILE A 105 -0.50 -15.02 -2.38
CA ILE A 105 -1.60 -15.96 -2.67
C ILE A 105 -1.16 -17.41 -2.43
N LYS A 106 0.07 -17.78 -2.82
CA LYS A 106 0.59 -19.15 -2.69
C LYS A 106 0.67 -19.63 -1.24
N ILE A 107 0.91 -18.74 -0.29
CA ILE A 107 1.00 -19.11 1.14
C ILE A 107 -0.37 -19.35 1.79
N LEU A 108 -1.45 -18.76 1.25
CA LEU A 108 -2.79 -18.81 1.88
C LEU A 108 -3.33 -20.22 2.17
N PRO A 109 -3.21 -21.23 1.27
CA PRO A 109 -3.73 -22.56 1.53
C PRO A 109 -3.07 -23.23 2.74
N GLN A 110 -1.79 -22.94 2.99
CA GLN A 110 -1.06 -23.47 4.15
C GLN A 110 -1.56 -22.85 5.45
N GLN A 111 -2.01 -21.59 5.39
CA GLN A 111 -2.50 -20.84 6.55
C GLN A 111 -3.91 -21.25 6.99
N LEU A 112 -4.69 -21.91 6.13
CA LEU A 112 -6.04 -22.42 6.49
C LEU A 112 -5.99 -23.42 7.63
N TYR A 113 -4.93 -24.23 7.69
CA TYR A 113 -4.75 -25.27 8.71
C TYR A 113 -4.04 -24.77 9.97
N GLN A 114 -3.59 -23.51 9.98
CA GLN A 114 -2.95 -22.89 11.13
C GLN A 114 -3.97 -22.02 11.88
N MET A 115 -4.19 -22.34 13.15
CA MET A 115 -5.07 -21.59 14.05
C MET A 115 -4.25 -20.67 14.95
N CYS A 116 -4.82 -19.55 15.38
CA CYS A 116 -4.16 -18.72 16.40
C CYS A 116 -4.23 -19.38 17.77
N ILE A 117 -3.32 -18.97 18.65
CA ILE A 117 -3.13 -19.64 19.94
C ILE A 117 -4.24 -19.24 20.90
N THR A 118 -4.63 -17.95 20.90
CA THR A 118 -5.70 -17.46 21.78
C THR A 118 -7.04 -17.26 21.10
N ILE A 119 -7.03 -16.88 19.82
CA ILE A 119 -8.25 -16.70 19.04
C ILE A 119 -8.42 -17.94 18.15
N ASN A 120 -9.49 -18.72 18.30
CA ASN A 120 -9.79 -19.88 17.44
C ASN A 120 -10.20 -19.44 16.01
N LEU A 121 -9.50 -18.45 15.44
CA LEU A 121 -9.56 -18.06 14.04
C LEU A 121 -8.36 -18.65 13.30
N SER A 122 -8.58 -18.95 12.02
CA SER A 122 -7.51 -19.32 11.11
C SER A 122 -6.63 -18.11 10.77
N LEU A 123 -5.31 -18.31 10.70
CA LEU A 123 -4.33 -17.30 10.29
C LEU A 123 -4.57 -16.79 8.85
N PHE A 124 -5.32 -17.54 8.05
CA PHE A 124 -5.71 -17.19 6.70
C PHE A 124 -6.19 -15.73 6.56
N TYR A 125 -7.07 -15.27 7.45
CA TYR A 125 -7.64 -13.92 7.37
C TYR A 125 -6.60 -12.81 7.54
N PHE A 126 -5.50 -13.08 8.24
CA PHE A 126 -4.44 -12.10 8.48
C PHE A 126 -3.46 -12.06 7.32
N TYR A 127 -3.10 -13.23 6.79
CA TYR A 127 -2.23 -13.31 5.62
C TYR A 127 -2.90 -12.81 4.34
N LEU A 128 -4.24 -12.80 4.28
CA LEU A 128 -5.01 -12.25 3.18
C LEU A 128 -4.81 -10.73 3.00
N ALA A 129 -4.37 -10.01 4.03
CA ALA A 129 -4.00 -8.60 3.94
C ALA A 129 -2.88 -8.35 2.92
N ILE A 130 -1.94 -9.30 2.75
CA ILE A 130 -0.79 -9.18 1.86
C ILE A 130 -1.22 -9.13 0.38
N PRO A 131 -1.92 -10.15 -0.17
CA PRO A 131 -2.36 -10.10 -1.56
C PRO A 131 -3.40 -9.01 -1.80
N VAL A 132 -4.32 -8.76 -0.85
CA VAL A 132 -5.31 -7.68 -0.99
C VAL A 132 -4.62 -6.32 -1.07
N GLY A 133 -3.72 -6.01 -0.14
CA GLY A 133 -2.97 -4.75 -0.14
C GLY A 133 -2.11 -4.58 -1.40
N SER A 134 -1.45 -5.64 -1.84
CA SER A 134 -0.60 -5.63 -3.04
C SER A 134 -1.41 -5.38 -4.31
N ILE A 135 -2.56 -6.04 -4.48
CA ILE A 135 -3.47 -5.81 -5.60
C ILE A 135 -4.00 -4.37 -5.57
N LEU A 136 -4.36 -3.88 -4.39
CA LEU A 136 -4.88 -2.52 -4.21
C LEU A 136 -3.81 -1.46 -4.57
N MET A 137 -2.55 -1.68 -4.16
CA MET A 137 -1.41 -0.85 -4.57
C MET A 137 -1.22 -0.84 -6.09
N ILE A 138 -1.31 -2.00 -6.76
CA ILE A 138 -1.23 -2.10 -8.23
C ILE A 138 -2.33 -1.25 -8.87
N ILE A 139 -3.57 -1.36 -8.39
CA ILE A 139 -4.72 -0.60 -8.90
C ILE A 139 -4.47 0.92 -8.77
N PHE A 140 -3.91 1.39 -7.67
CA PHE A 140 -3.59 2.81 -7.48
C PHE A 140 -2.32 3.28 -8.20
N LEU A 141 -1.41 2.37 -8.56
CA LEU A 141 -0.20 2.68 -9.32
C LEU A 141 -0.50 2.90 -10.82
N LEU A 142 -1.51 2.23 -11.38
CA LEU A 142 -1.84 2.30 -12.81
C LEU A 142 -2.17 3.71 -13.33
N PRO A 143 -3.00 4.54 -12.65
CA PRO A 143 -3.25 5.92 -13.08
C PRO A 143 -1.97 6.76 -13.12
N THR A 144 -1.14 6.66 -12.07
CA THR A 144 0.13 7.38 -11.98
C THR A 144 1.09 7.01 -13.12
N PHE A 145 1.13 5.73 -13.50
CA PHE A 145 1.93 5.27 -14.63
C PHE A 145 1.44 5.85 -15.97
N ASN A 146 0.12 5.91 -16.17
CA ASN A 146 -0.48 6.43 -17.39
C ASN A 146 -0.28 7.95 -17.53
N ASP A 147 -0.29 8.69 -16.42
CA ASP A 147 -0.05 10.14 -16.43
C ASP A 147 1.39 10.47 -16.85
N ILE A 148 2.38 9.68 -16.41
CA ILE A 148 3.78 9.80 -16.85
C ILE A 148 3.91 9.55 -18.36
N LEU A 149 3.16 8.59 -18.91
CA LEU A 149 3.16 8.30 -20.35
C LEU A 149 2.47 9.41 -21.16
N LYS A 150 1.41 10.05 -20.65
CA LYS A 150 0.80 11.20 -21.33
C LYS A 150 1.70 12.43 -21.38
N GLU A 151 2.54 12.63 -20.36
CA GLU A 151 3.56 13.68 -20.32
C GLU A 151 4.62 13.51 -21.44
N LYS A 152 4.82 12.28 -21.93
CA LYS A 152 5.68 11.97 -23.09
C LYS A 152 5.10 12.54 -24.39
N ASN A 153 3.79 12.42 -24.60
CA ASN A 153 3.14 12.89 -25.84
C ASN A 153 3.06 14.42 -25.91
N SER A 154 2.91 15.10 -24.77
CA SER A 154 2.84 16.56 -24.75
C SER A 154 4.22 17.23 -24.96
N ALA A 155 5.28 16.65 -24.39
CA ALA A 155 6.65 17.15 -24.59
C ALA A 155 7.23 16.81 -25.98
N ALA A 156 6.77 15.74 -26.62
CA ALA A 156 7.15 15.41 -28.00
C ALA A 156 6.49 16.37 -29.02
N ALA A 157 5.26 16.82 -28.76
CA ALA A 157 4.56 17.78 -29.62
C ALA A 157 5.18 19.20 -29.61
N THR A 158 5.93 19.56 -28.57
CA THR A 158 6.58 20.88 -28.48
C THR A 158 7.90 20.96 -29.27
N ASP A 159 8.64 19.85 -29.38
CA ASP A 159 9.95 19.78 -30.07
C ASP A 159 9.80 19.66 -31.61
N GLU A 160 8.62 19.33 -32.14
CA GLU A 160 8.31 19.38 -33.57
C GLU A 160 7.85 20.77 -34.04
N GLY A 161 7.22 21.56 -33.16
CA GLY A 161 6.81 22.94 -33.47
C GLY A 161 7.96 23.95 -33.51
N GLU A 162 9.06 23.68 -32.78
CA GLU A 162 10.23 24.57 -32.75
C GLU A 162 11.17 24.37 -33.96
N LYS A 163 11.15 23.18 -34.58
CA LYS A 163 11.99 22.85 -35.75
C LYS A 163 11.38 23.22 -37.11
N THR A 164 10.13 23.65 -37.14
CA THR A 164 9.43 24.09 -38.36
C THR A 164 9.38 25.62 -38.51
N VAL A 165 9.90 26.35 -37.52
CA VAL A 165 9.92 27.83 -37.48
C VAL A 165 11.33 28.41 -37.69
N CYS A 166 12.35 27.56 -37.87
CA CYS A 166 13.69 27.97 -38.33
C CYS A 166 13.94 27.54 -39.78
#